data_AF-A0A2H0VCI2-F1
#
_entry.id   AF-A0A2H0VCI2-F1
#
_cell.length_a   1.000
_cell.length_b   1.000
_cell.length_c   1.000
_cell.angle_alpha   90.00
_cell.angle_beta   90.00
_cell.angle_gamma   90.00
#
_symmetry.space_group_name_H-M   'P 1'
#
loop_
_entity.id
_entity.type
_entity.pdbx_description
1 polymer ?
#
loop_
_entity_poly.entity_id
_entity_poly.type
_entity_poly.pdbx_seq_one_letter_code
_entity_poly.pdbx_strand_id
1 'polypeptide(L)'
;MTIVIGKVKKGDGFGQRLNYPTANLDYKIKPRLAEGSYAGVALVGEKFYKSSIFIGAPRTTRQKFRVEAYLFNFSGRLYGKKMSVFIYSKVRPNLKLKTLNELKLKLAEDKKKTRKIFKTKKFNKWYFQLSSRT
;
A
#
# COMPACT_ATOMS: atom_id res chain seq x y z
N MET A 1 3.08 8.09 14.40
CA MET A 1 2.35 7.67 13.17
C MET A 1 3.28 7.92 11.98
N THR A 2 3.51 6.92 11.13
CA THR A 2 4.40 7.08 9.97
C THR A 2 3.59 7.47 8.74
N ILE A 3 4.04 8.50 8.02
CA ILE A 3 3.41 9.00 6.80
C ILE A 3 4.45 9.04 5.70
N VAL A 4 4.09 8.58 4.50
CA VAL A 4 4.89 8.77 3.29
C VAL A 4 4.08 9.62 2.32
N ILE A 5 4.67 10.71 1.85
CA ILE A 5 4.02 11.67 0.94
C ILE A 5 4.77 11.66 -0.37
N GLY A 6 4.03 11.63 -1.48
CA GLY A 6 4.62 11.67 -2.80
C GLY A 6 3.62 11.97 -3.90
N LYS A 7 4.14 12.15 -5.12
CA LYS A 7 3.29 12.13 -6.33
C LYS A 7 3.15 10.70 -6.81
N VAL A 8 1.98 10.34 -7.33
CA VAL A 8 1.78 9.03 -7.95
C VAL A 8 2.45 9.03 -9.32
N LYS A 9 3.38 8.12 -9.53
CA LYS A 9 4.08 7.92 -10.81
C LYS A 9 3.66 6.61 -11.48
N LYS A 10 3.95 6.51 -12.77
CA LYS A 10 3.81 5.27 -13.52
C LYS A 10 4.86 4.27 -13.03
N GLY A 11 4.40 3.08 -12.64
CA GLY A 11 5.28 1.93 -12.41
C GLY A 11 5.27 1.00 -13.62
N ASP A 12 5.85 -0.19 -13.47
CA ASP A 12 6.00 -1.16 -14.57
C ASP A 12 4.68 -1.85 -14.98
N GLY A 13 3.53 -1.43 -14.41
CA GLY A 13 2.21 -2.02 -14.70
C GLY A 13 2.02 -3.45 -14.20
N PHE A 14 3.00 -4.02 -13.49
CA PHE A 14 3.00 -5.42 -13.09
C PHE A 14 1.80 -5.82 -12.23
N GLY A 15 1.42 -5.00 -11.25
CA GLY A 15 0.24 -5.25 -10.41
C GLY A 15 -1.08 -5.26 -11.20
N GLN A 16 -1.18 -4.47 -12.28
CA GLN A 16 -2.37 -4.44 -13.12
C GLN A 16 -2.62 -5.78 -13.81
N ARG A 17 -1.55 -6.46 -14.28
CA ARG A 17 -1.62 -7.80 -14.89
C ARG A 17 -2.13 -8.87 -13.90
N LEU A 18 -2.03 -8.61 -12.59
CA LEU A 18 -2.50 -9.50 -11.53
C LEU A 18 -3.87 -9.11 -10.95
N ASN A 19 -4.59 -8.18 -11.60
CA ASN A 19 -5.80 -7.56 -11.06
C ASN A 19 -5.59 -6.92 -9.67
N TYR A 20 -4.41 -6.32 -9.48
CA TYR A 20 -3.98 -5.67 -8.25
C TYR A 20 -3.26 -4.35 -8.58
N PRO A 21 -3.97 -3.36 -9.16
CA PRO A 21 -3.36 -2.09 -9.56
C PRO A 21 -2.85 -1.32 -8.33
N THR A 22 -1.56 -1.05 -8.29
CA THR A 22 -0.91 -0.30 -7.21
C THR A 22 -0.45 1.07 -7.71
N ALA A 23 -0.71 2.10 -6.90
CA ALA A 23 -0.16 3.43 -7.09
C ALA A 23 1.27 3.46 -6.55
N ASN A 24 2.24 3.77 -7.42
CA ASN A 24 3.64 3.92 -7.06
C ASN A 24 3.90 5.36 -6.58
N LEU A 25 4.42 5.52 -5.36
CA LEU A 25 4.74 6.84 -4.82
C LEU A 25 6.15 7.27 -5.18
N ASP A 26 6.27 8.50 -5.67
CA ASP A 26 7.51 9.24 -5.76
C ASP A 26 7.72 10.06 -4.48
N TYR A 27 8.46 9.49 -3.54
CA TYR A 27 8.71 10.06 -2.21
C TYR A 27 10.08 10.70 -2.15
N LYS A 28 10.22 11.80 -1.38
CA LYS A 28 11.51 12.46 -1.16
C LYS A 28 12.38 11.77 -0.11
N ILE A 29 11.75 11.31 0.97
CA ILE A 29 12.43 10.70 2.12
C ILE A 29 12.08 9.21 2.16
N LYS A 30 13.10 8.35 2.10
CA LYS A 30 12.92 6.90 2.22
C LYS A 30 12.36 6.57 3.62
N PRO A 31 11.24 5.85 3.72
CA PRO A 31 10.68 5.48 5.02
C PRO A 31 11.63 4.54 5.78
N ARG A 32 11.87 4.85 7.07
CA ARG A 32 12.62 4.01 8.01
C ARG A 32 11.70 2.93 8.61
N LEU A 33 11.19 2.05 7.74
CA LEU A 33 10.35 0.91 8.12
C LEU A 33 10.99 -0.38 7.60
N ALA A 34 10.80 -1.47 8.34
CA ALA A 34 11.19 -2.79 7.87
C ALA A 34 10.48 -3.11 6.54
N GLU A 35 11.14 -3.79 5.61
CA GLU A 35 10.49 -4.09 4.34
C GLU A 35 9.33 -5.08 4.52
N GLY A 36 8.26 -4.90 3.74
CA GLY A 36 7.10 -5.76 3.77
C GLY A 36 5.79 -5.11 3.31
N SER A 37 4.71 -5.85 3.53
CA SER A 37 3.34 -5.40 3.30
C SER A 37 2.72 -4.90 4.59
N TYR A 38 1.95 -3.83 4.49
CA TYR A 38 1.34 -3.09 5.58
C TYR A 38 -0.14 -2.82 5.28
N ALA A 39 -0.93 -2.76 6.34
CA ALA A 39 -2.27 -2.17 6.32
C ALA A 39 -2.13 -0.68 6.66
N GLY A 40 -2.92 0.15 5.98
CA GLY A 40 -2.92 1.59 6.21
C GLY A 40 -4.03 2.30 5.44
N VAL A 41 -3.85 3.59 5.22
CA VAL A 41 -4.82 4.47 4.54
C VAL A 41 -4.07 5.36 3.56
N ALA A 42 -4.62 5.56 2.37
CA ALA A 42 -4.16 6.56 1.42
C ALA A 42 -5.12 7.75 1.43
N LEU A 43 -4.59 8.97 1.44
CA LEU A 43 -5.33 10.20 1.21
C LEU A 43 -4.97 10.71 -0.18
N VAL A 44 -6.00 10.88 -1.03
CA VAL A 44 -5.88 11.47 -2.36
C VAL A 44 -6.94 12.56 -2.50
N GLY A 45 -6.50 13.81 -2.72
CA GLY A 45 -7.38 14.96 -2.54
C GLY A 45 -7.90 14.97 -1.10
N GLU A 46 -9.22 14.98 -0.94
CA GLU A 46 -9.91 14.97 0.36
C GLU A 46 -10.44 13.58 0.75
N LYS A 47 -10.19 12.55 -0.07
CA LYS A 47 -10.75 11.21 0.13
C LYS A 47 -9.74 10.25 0.74
N PHE A 48 -10.16 9.59 1.81
CA PHE A 48 -9.43 8.52 2.46
C PHE A 48 -9.83 7.15 1.90
N TYR A 49 -8.82 6.34 1.56
CA TYR A 49 -8.98 4.98 1.06
C TYR A 49 -8.20 4.03 1.95
N LYS A 50 -8.90 3.08 2.57
CA LYS A 50 -8.24 1.92 3.20
C LYS A 50 -7.33 1.27 2.15
N SER A 51 -6.11 0.94 2.54
CA SER A 51 -5.06 0.56 1.58
C SER A 51 -4.16 -0.56 2.09
N SER A 52 -3.71 -1.40 1.16
CA SER A 52 -2.56 -2.29 1.39
C SER A 52 -1.33 -1.62 0.79
N ILE A 53 -0.27 -1.51 1.58
CA ILE A 53 0.90 -0.70 1.26
C ILE A 53 2.12 -1.60 1.31
N PHE A 54 2.83 -1.72 0.19
CA PHE A 54 4.12 -2.38 0.14
C PHE A 54 5.24 -1.35 0.28
N ILE A 55 6.20 -1.62 1.14
CA ILE A 55 7.41 -0.81 1.35
C ILE A 55 8.61 -1.73 1.26
N GLY A 56 9.50 -1.50 0.30
CA GLY A 56 10.71 -2.30 0.14
C GLY A 56 11.13 -2.47 -1.32
N ALA A 57 12.15 -3.30 -1.54
CA ALA A 57 12.53 -3.78 -2.87
C ALA A 57 11.95 -5.19 -3.10
N PRO A 58 10.96 -5.40 -3.99
CA PRO A 58 10.39 -6.73 -4.17
C PRO A 58 11.43 -7.74 -4.63
N ARG A 59 11.68 -8.73 -3.77
CA ARG A 59 12.69 -9.76 -4.02
C ARG A 59 12.32 -10.68 -5.17
N THR A 60 11.02 -10.86 -5.43
CA THR A 60 10.50 -11.68 -6.54
C THR A 60 10.78 -11.07 -7.90
N THR A 61 10.63 -9.75 -8.06
CA THR A 61 10.81 -9.08 -9.36
C THR A 61 12.16 -8.37 -9.49
N ARG A 62 13.02 -8.44 -8.47
CA ARG A 62 14.36 -7.79 -8.41
C ARG A 62 14.33 -6.30 -8.76
N GLN A 63 13.28 -5.59 -8.33
CA GLN A 63 13.12 -4.17 -8.62
C GLN A 63 13.68 -3.28 -7.51
N LYS A 64 13.91 -2.01 -7.83
CA LYS A 64 14.35 -0.98 -6.88
C LYS A 64 13.36 -0.84 -5.72
N PHE A 65 13.85 -0.29 -4.60
CA PHE A 65 13.00 0.05 -3.46
C PHE A 65 11.87 0.98 -3.90
N ARG A 66 10.66 0.69 -3.42
CA ARG A 66 9.45 1.46 -3.75
C ARG A 66 8.45 1.45 -2.60
N VAL A 67 7.55 2.42 -2.68
CA VAL A 67 6.34 2.47 -1.87
C VAL A 67 5.15 2.38 -2.82
N GLU A 68 4.40 1.30 -2.70
CA GLU A 68 3.26 0.98 -3.56
C GLU A 68 1.99 0.85 -2.71
N ALA A 69 0.90 1.47 -3.13
CA ALA A 69 -0.38 1.37 -2.43
C ALA A 69 -1.48 0.82 -3.34
N TYR A 70 -2.10 -0.27 -2.92
CA TYR A 70 -3.38 -0.73 -3.46
C TYR A 70 -4.51 -0.11 -2.65
N LEU A 71 -5.31 0.73 -3.29
CA LEU A 71 -6.46 1.41 -2.67
C LEU A 71 -7.70 0.53 -2.82
N PHE A 72 -8.31 0.15 -1.69
CA PHE A 72 -9.52 -0.64 -1.71
C PHE A 72 -10.70 0.21 -2.21
N ASN A 73 -11.51 -0.38 -3.08
CA ASN A 73 -12.73 0.21 -3.65
C ASN A 73 -12.47 1.52 -4.44
N PHE A 74 -11.24 1.77 -4.86
CA PHE A 74 -10.91 2.90 -5.73
C PHE A 74 -11.05 2.51 -7.20
N SER A 75 -11.62 3.42 -8.00
CA SER A 75 -11.65 3.36 -9.45
C SER A 75 -11.18 4.70 -10.03
N GLY A 76 -10.50 4.66 -11.18
CA GLY A 76 -10.02 5.86 -11.88
C GLY A 76 -8.49 5.95 -12.00
N ARG A 77 -7.99 7.14 -12.35
CA ARG A 77 -6.56 7.43 -12.58
C ARG A 77 -5.98 8.30 -11.47
N LEU A 78 -4.78 7.94 -11.02
CA LEU A 78 -4.06 8.62 -9.94
C LEU A 78 -2.77 9.31 -10.38
N TYR A 79 -2.27 9.04 -11.59
CA TYR A 79 -0.98 9.57 -12.06
C TYR A 79 -0.91 11.10 -11.96
N GLY A 80 0.21 11.61 -11.46
CA GLY A 80 0.46 13.02 -11.23
C GLY A 80 -0.16 13.58 -9.94
N LYS A 81 -1.15 12.89 -9.34
CA LYS A 81 -1.79 13.36 -8.10
C LYS A 81 -0.86 13.21 -6.91
N LYS A 82 -0.92 14.17 -5.99
CA LYS A 82 -0.32 14.06 -4.65
C LYS A 82 -1.11 13.04 -3.84
N MET A 83 -0.41 12.14 -3.18
CA MET A 83 -1.00 11.13 -2.31
C MET A 83 -0.15 10.99 -1.05
N SER A 84 -0.83 10.88 0.08
CA SER A 84 -0.22 10.57 1.37
C SER A 84 -0.64 9.19 1.80
N VAL A 85 0.28 8.34 2.25
CA VAL A 85 -0.04 7.03 2.82
C VAL A 85 0.33 7.00 4.30
N PHE A 86 -0.65 6.65 5.12
CA PHE A 86 -0.56 6.54 6.57
C PHE A 86 -0.42 5.06 6.92
N ILE A 87 0.71 4.71 7.55
CA ILE A 87 1.05 3.32 7.86
C ILE A 87 0.47 2.96 9.24
N TYR A 88 -0.32 1.89 9.31
CA TYR A 88 -0.94 1.44 10.55
C TYR A 88 -0.24 0.21 11.15
N SER A 89 -0.21 -0.92 10.42
CA SER A 89 0.30 -2.19 10.97
C SER A 89 0.94 -3.06 9.89
N LYS A 90 1.98 -3.80 10.25
CA LYS A 90 2.66 -4.75 9.36
C LYS A 90 1.77 -5.97 9.16
N VAL A 91 1.55 -6.34 7.91
CA VAL A 91 0.81 -7.56 7.51
C VAL A 91 1.78 -8.72 7.31
N ARG A 92 2.96 -8.43 6.73
CA ARG A 92 3.94 -9.46 6.37
C ARG A 92 5.34 -8.88 6.11
N PRO A 93 6.45 -9.61 6.38
CA PRO A 93 7.77 -9.24 5.87
C PRO A 93 7.88 -9.30 4.34
N ASN A 94 8.90 -8.67 3.76
CA ASN A 94 9.24 -8.82 2.35
C ASN A 94 9.72 -10.26 2.08
N LEU A 95 9.08 -10.94 1.12
CA LEU A 95 9.36 -12.34 0.81
C LEU A 95 9.83 -12.45 -0.64
N LYS A 96 10.76 -13.38 -0.89
CA LYS A 96 11.10 -13.83 -2.24
C LYS A 96 10.20 -15.01 -2.58
N LEU A 97 9.35 -14.83 -3.59
CA LEU A 97 8.53 -15.90 -4.14
C LEU A 97 9.19 -16.40 -5.42
N LYS A 98 9.04 -17.68 -5.73
CA LYS A 98 9.70 -18.34 -6.86
C LYS A 98 8.89 -18.17 -8.15
N THR A 99 7.57 -18.03 -8.05
CA THR A 99 6.68 -17.97 -9.22
C THR A 99 5.68 -16.82 -9.15
N LEU A 100 5.12 -16.45 -10.32
CA LEU A 100 4.04 -15.46 -10.41
C LEU A 100 2.75 -15.95 -9.73
N ASN A 101 2.48 -17.26 -9.79
CA ASN A 101 1.31 -17.85 -9.14
C ASN A 101 1.40 -17.76 -7.61
N GLU A 102 2.56 -18.05 -7.04
CA GLU A 102 2.81 -17.84 -5.61
C GLU A 102 2.59 -16.37 -5.22
N LEU A 103 3.06 -15.43 -6.04
CA LEU A 103 2.84 -14.00 -5.80
C LEU A 103 1.36 -13.63 -5.83
N LYS A 104 0.60 -14.12 -6.80
CA LYS A 104 -0.84 -13.87 -6.89
C LYS A 104 -1.59 -14.42 -5.66
N LEU A 105 -1.30 -15.66 -5.26
CA LEU A 105 -1.88 -16.27 -4.06
C LEU A 105 -1.52 -15.48 -2.80
N LYS A 106 -0.26 -15.03 -2.70
CA LYS A 106 0.19 -14.25 -1.55
C LYS A 106 -0.47 -12.89 -1.47
N LEU A 107 -0.61 -12.19 -2.59
CA LEU A 107 -1.34 -10.91 -2.64
C LEU A 107 -2.81 -11.09 -2.23
N ALA A 108 -3.46 -12.19 -2.63
CA ALA A 108 -4.83 -12.49 -2.20
C ALA A 108 -4.92 -12.74 -0.68
N GLU A 109 -3.98 -13.49 -0.11
CA GLU A 109 -3.89 -13.72 1.33
C GLU A 109 -3.63 -12.42 2.11
N ASP A 110 -2.67 -11.61 1.67
CA ASP A 110 -2.34 -10.31 2.26
C ASP A 110 -3.55 -9.37 2.21
N LYS A 111 -4.31 -9.38 1.11
CA LYS A 111 -5.56 -8.62 0.97
C LYS A 111 -6.61 -9.07 2.00
N LYS A 112 -6.79 -10.38 2.20
CA LYS A 112 -7.70 -10.93 3.22
C LYS A 112 -7.27 -10.53 4.62
N LYS A 113 -5.99 -10.64 4.97
CA LYS A 113 -5.44 -10.23 6.28
C LYS A 113 -5.62 -8.73 6.53
N THR A 114 -5.31 -7.92 5.52
CA THR A 114 -5.50 -6.46 5.56
C THR A 114 -6.97 -6.10 5.82
N ARG A 115 -7.92 -6.76 5.12
CA ARG A 115 -9.35 -6.57 5.38
C ARG A 115 -9.77 -6.99 6.79
N LYS A 116 -9.19 -8.05 7.38
CA LYS A 116 -9.44 -8.43 8.78
C LYS A 116 -8.99 -7.34 9.75
N ILE A 117 -7.81 -6.75 9.54
CA ILE A 117 -7.29 -5.64 10.35
C ILE A 117 -8.28 -4.46 10.35
N PHE A 118 -8.85 -4.14 9.19
CA PHE A 118 -9.82 -3.04 9.04
C PHE A 118 -11.15 -3.23 9.77
N LYS A 119 -11.43 -4.43 10.28
CA LYS A 119 -12.62 -4.72 11.09
C LYS A 119 -12.37 -4.59 12.60
N THR A 120 -11.11 -4.42 13.02
CA THR A 120 -10.76 -4.34 14.45
C THR A 120 -11.19 -2.99 15.04
N LYS A 121 -11.64 -3.00 16.31
CA LYS A 121 -11.96 -1.77 17.06
C LYS A 121 -10.78 -0.79 17.09
N LYS A 122 -9.55 -1.32 17.27
CA LYS A 122 -8.31 -0.53 17.28
C LYS A 122 -8.08 0.22 15.97
N PHE A 123 -8.25 -0.46 14.83
CA PHE A 123 -8.13 0.21 13.53
C PHE A 123 -9.22 1.26 13.32
N ASN A 124 -10.47 0.95 13.65
CA ASN A 124 -11.57 1.91 13.46
C ASN A 124 -11.39 3.18 14.29
N LYS A 125 -10.95 3.05 15.56
CA LYS A 125 -10.60 4.20 16.40
C LYS A 125 -9.46 5.03 15.78
N TRP A 126 -8.40 4.36 15.33
CA TRP A 126 -7.27 5.03 14.68
C TRP A 126 -7.67 5.72 13.37
N TYR A 127 -8.49 5.07 12.55
CA TYR A 127 -9.01 5.61 11.29
C TYR A 127 -9.85 6.87 11.52
N PHE A 128 -10.76 6.83 12.50
CA PHE A 128 -11.59 7.99 12.85
C PHE A 128 -10.73 9.19 13.27
N GLN A 129 -9.76 8.97 14.17
CA GLN A 129 -8.83 10.01 14.59
C GLN A 129 -7.98 10.57 13.44
N LEU A 130 -7.65 9.74 12.45
CA LEU A 130 -6.92 10.17 11.26
C LEU A 130 -7.79 11.05 10.37
N SER A 131 -9.03 10.65 10.09
CA SER A 131 -9.92 11.37 9.19
C SER A 131 -10.49 12.66 9.77
N SER A 132 -10.51 12.82 11.09
CA SER A 132 -10.99 14.05 11.75
C SER A 132 -9.94 15.15 11.89
N ARG A 133 -8.69 14.90 11.47
CA ARG A 133 -7.53 15.83 11.65
C ARG A 133 -7.14 16.59 10.38
N THR A 134 -7.85 16.37 9.28
CA THR A 134 -7.58 16.93 7.94
C THR A 134 -8.84 17.53 7.39
#